data_AF-A0A1V2ZVD7-F1
#
_entry.id   AF-A0A1V2ZVD7-F1
#
_cell.length_a   1.000
_cell.length_b   1.000
_cell.length_c   1.000
_cell.angle_alpha   90.00
_cell.angle_beta   90.00
_cell.angle_gamma   90.00
#
_symmetry.space_group_name_H-M   'P 1'
#
loop_
_entity.id
_entity.type
_entity.pdbx_description
1 polymer ?
#
loop_
_entity_poly.entity_id
_entity_poly.type
_entity_poly.pdbx_seq_one_letter_code
_entity_poly.pdbx_strand_id
1 'polypeptide(L)'
;MPFDPQQLEASFAFDPDTTADLRERWAQLMNDAVWADLKTGTIGAVPRLRKRLLELGENLRSMLSDRAWIPHERERVKGAMAASLNLRDSLNQADRAAKLLNGGEDFERFEADYLAFRKALLAFIEHHEQLWGDLLESLYDDSPDAEED
;
A
#
# COMPACT_ATOMS: atom_id res chain seq x y z
N MET A 1 -17.20 20.84 -1.96
CA MET A 1 -17.26 21.32 -0.55
C MET A 1 -16.07 22.24 -0.37
N PRO A 2 -16.15 23.32 0.43
CA PRO A 2 -14.97 24.15 0.69
C PRO A 2 -13.90 23.32 1.39
N PHE A 3 -12.65 23.56 1.02
CA PHE A 3 -11.47 22.92 1.58
C PHE A 3 -11.39 23.13 3.11
N ASP A 4 -11.15 22.04 3.85
CA ASP A 4 -10.98 22.06 5.30
C ASP A 4 -9.56 21.56 5.66
N PRO A 5 -8.67 22.44 6.18
CA PRO A 5 -7.34 22.05 6.64
C PRO A 5 -7.34 20.94 7.69
N GLN A 6 -8.41 20.82 8.50
CA GLN A 6 -8.51 19.75 9.50
C GLN A 6 -8.77 18.40 8.82
N GLN A 7 -9.53 18.37 7.73
CA GLN A 7 -9.74 17.16 6.92
C GLN A 7 -8.45 16.73 6.24
N LEU A 8 -7.65 17.68 5.76
CA LEU A 8 -6.33 17.38 5.22
C LEU A 8 -5.46 16.67 6.27
N GLU A 9 -5.29 17.24 7.46
CA GLU A 9 -4.48 16.60 8.51
C GLU A 9 -5.04 15.25 8.96
N ALA A 10 -6.36 15.14 9.11
CA ALA A 10 -7.02 13.89 9.44
C ALA A 10 -6.77 12.79 8.38
N SER A 11 -6.71 13.14 7.08
CA SER A 11 -6.43 12.17 6.01
C SER A 11 -5.01 11.59 6.04
N PHE A 12 -4.10 12.20 6.80
CA PHE A 12 -2.74 11.71 7.02
C PHE A 12 -2.55 11.07 8.41
N ALA A 13 -3.58 11.10 9.26
CA ALA A 13 -3.57 10.47 10.57
C ALA A 13 -3.90 8.97 10.44
N PHE A 14 -2.89 8.19 10.03
CA PHE A 14 -3.01 6.73 9.94
C PHE A 14 -3.28 6.12 11.33
N ASP A 15 -4.21 5.17 11.40
CA ASP A 15 -4.47 4.40 12.62
C ASP A 15 -3.21 3.59 13.03
N PRO A 16 -2.60 3.86 14.20
CA PRO A 16 -1.39 3.20 14.62
C PRO A 16 -1.55 1.68 14.74
N ASP A 17 -2.71 1.19 15.17
CA ASP A 17 -2.95 -0.24 15.35
C ASP A 17 -3.02 -0.95 13.99
N THR A 18 -3.75 -0.38 13.04
CA THR A 18 -3.78 -0.87 11.66
C THR A 18 -2.39 -0.87 11.01
N THR A 19 -1.61 0.20 11.19
CA THR A 19 -0.25 0.25 10.60
C THR A 19 0.71 -0.74 11.26
N ALA A 20 0.56 -1.01 12.56
CA ALA A 20 1.35 -2.01 13.27
C ALA A 20 1.00 -3.43 12.78
N ASP A 21 -0.29 -3.77 12.67
CA ASP A 21 -0.76 -5.07 12.16
C ASP A 21 -0.28 -5.32 10.72
N LEU A 22 -0.39 -4.33 9.83
CA LEU A 22 0.12 -4.45 8.45
C LEU A 22 1.64 -4.70 8.40
N ARG A 23 2.41 -4.00 9.24
CA ARG A 23 3.86 -4.18 9.34
C ARG A 23 4.23 -5.56 9.87
N GLU A 24 3.52 -6.04 10.89
CA GLU A 24 3.73 -7.36 11.48
C GLU A 24 3.44 -8.48 10.48
N ARG A 25 2.27 -8.43 9.81
CA ARG A 25 1.90 -9.38 8.75
C ARG A 25 2.91 -9.39 7.62
N TRP A 26 3.34 -8.21 7.15
CA TRP A 26 4.37 -8.12 6.12
C TRP A 26 5.69 -8.74 6.56
N ALA A 27 6.14 -8.47 7.79
CA ALA A 27 7.37 -9.02 8.34
C ALA A 27 7.30 -10.56 8.44
N GLN A 28 6.16 -11.10 8.85
CA GLN A 28 5.91 -12.54 8.89
C GLN A 28 5.99 -13.16 7.49
N LEU A 29 5.36 -12.54 6.47
CA LEU A 29 5.46 -13.01 5.08
C LEU A 29 6.89 -12.98 4.55
N MET A 30 7.69 -11.96 4.92
CA MET A 30 9.11 -11.92 4.57
C MET A 30 9.90 -13.04 5.26
N ASN A 31 9.63 -13.31 6.54
CA ASN A 31 10.23 -14.42 7.26
C ASN A 31 9.91 -15.76 6.56
N ASP A 32 8.65 -16.00 6.25
CA ASP A 32 8.20 -17.26 5.64
C ASP A 32 8.73 -17.41 4.21
N ALA A 33 8.77 -16.33 3.42
CA ALA A 33 9.36 -16.37 2.08
C ALA A 33 10.84 -16.79 2.10
N VAL A 34 11.56 -16.57 3.21
CA VAL A 34 12.97 -16.93 3.38
C VAL A 34 13.14 -18.33 3.98
N TRP A 35 12.39 -18.64 5.04
CA TRP A 35 12.66 -19.78 5.91
C TRP A 35 11.66 -20.94 5.78
N ALA A 36 10.45 -20.68 5.29
CA ALA A 36 9.44 -21.73 5.14
C ALA A 36 9.76 -22.65 3.95
N ASP A 37 9.27 -23.89 4.01
CA ASP A 37 9.36 -24.81 2.87
C ASP A 37 8.30 -24.46 1.81
N LEU A 38 8.72 -23.66 0.82
CA LEU A 38 7.92 -23.26 -0.33
C LEU A 38 8.51 -23.85 -1.61
N LYS A 39 7.67 -24.52 -2.40
CA LYS A 39 8.00 -25.14 -3.68
C LYS A 39 7.33 -24.41 -4.84
N THR A 40 7.97 -24.53 -6.00
CA THR A 40 7.55 -23.93 -7.26
C THR A 40 8.06 -24.80 -8.40
N GLY A 41 7.25 -24.97 -9.44
CA GLY A 41 7.71 -25.55 -10.72
C GLY A 41 8.52 -24.56 -11.58
N THR A 42 8.50 -23.27 -11.23
CA THR A 42 9.16 -22.19 -11.96
C THR A 42 10.47 -21.80 -11.30
N ILE A 43 11.58 -21.92 -12.05
CA ILE A 43 12.91 -21.51 -11.61
C ILE A 43 12.90 -20.02 -11.23
N GLY A 44 13.46 -19.72 -10.05
CA GLY A 44 13.61 -18.34 -9.58
C GLY A 44 12.33 -17.69 -9.04
N ALA A 45 11.20 -18.40 -8.96
CA ALA A 45 9.96 -17.81 -8.44
C ALA A 45 10.06 -17.39 -6.97
N VAL A 46 10.69 -18.21 -6.10
CA VAL A 46 10.89 -17.87 -4.68
C VAL A 46 11.78 -16.63 -4.51
N PRO A 47 12.97 -16.51 -5.13
CA PRO A 47 13.74 -15.26 -5.13
C PRO A 47 12.95 -14.05 -5.66
N ARG A 48 12.14 -14.22 -6.70
CA ARG A 48 11.29 -13.16 -7.24
C ARG A 48 10.24 -12.71 -6.21
N LEU A 49 9.59 -13.65 -5.54
CA LEU A 49 8.63 -13.36 -4.49
C LEU A 49 9.25 -12.54 -3.35
N ARG A 50 10.43 -12.95 -2.85
CA ARG A 50 11.17 -12.20 -1.81
C ARG A 50 11.43 -10.76 -2.23
N LYS A 51 11.88 -10.55 -3.47
CA LYS A 51 12.08 -9.20 -4.01
C LYS A 51 10.78 -8.39 -4.03
N ARG A 52 9.67 -8.98 -4.49
CA ARG A 52 8.38 -8.27 -4.53
C ARG A 52 7.82 -7.96 -3.16
N LEU A 53 7.95 -8.87 -2.20
CA LEU A 53 7.54 -8.62 -0.83
C LEU A 53 8.40 -7.52 -0.18
N LEU A 54 9.71 -7.47 -0.45
CA LEU A 54 10.57 -6.37 0.02
C LEU A 54 10.11 -5.02 -0.54
N GLU A 55 9.95 -4.92 -1.87
CA GLU A 55 9.46 -3.69 -2.55
C GLU A 55 8.09 -3.26 -2.00
N LEU A 56 7.21 -4.22 -1.70
CA LEU A 56 5.90 -3.96 -1.11
C LEU A 56 5.99 -3.31 0.27
N GLY A 57 6.91 -3.76 1.12
CA GLY A 57 7.17 -3.16 2.43
C GLY A 57 7.77 -1.77 2.34
N GLU A 58 8.69 -1.55 1.40
CA GLU A 58 9.27 -0.23 1.12
C GLU A 58 8.20 0.77 0.65
N ASN A 59 7.29 0.34 -0.22
CA ASN A 59 6.17 1.18 -0.67
C ASN A 59 5.15 1.43 0.44
N LEU A 60 4.90 0.46 1.32
CA LEU A 60 4.03 0.67 2.49
C LEU A 60 4.63 1.74 3.40
N ARG A 61 5.94 1.66 3.68
CA ARG A 61 6.65 2.70 4.42
C ARG A 61 6.57 4.06 3.72
N SER A 62 6.72 4.10 2.40
CA SER A 62 6.60 5.32 1.61
C SER A 62 5.21 5.94 1.72
N MET A 63 4.15 5.14 1.63
CA MET A 63 2.77 5.61 1.82
C MET A 63 2.58 6.24 3.21
N LEU A 64 3.10 5.61 4.27
CA LEU A 64 3.00 6.07 5.66
C LEU A 64 3.95 7.23 6.02
N SER A 65 4.75 7.72 5.07
CA SER A 65 5.74 8.75 5.36
C SER A 65 5.10 10.10 5.66
N ASP A 66 5.70 10.84 6.59
CA ASP A 66 5.28 12.21 6.87
C ASP A 66 5.47 13.09 5.63
N ARG A 67 4.44 13.88 5.33
CA ARG A 67 4.40 14.82 4.21
C ARG A 67 4.04 16.24 4.64
N ALA A 68 4.01 16.53 5.94
CA ALA A 68 3.75 17.86 6.47
C ALA A 68 4.82 18.90 6.03
N TRP A 69 5.99 18.44 5.60
CA TRP A 69 7.05 19.29 5.05
C TRP A 69 6.72 19.88 3.66
N ILE A 70 5.72 19.35 2.94
CA ILE A 70 5.31 19.85 1.62
C ILE A 70 4.38 21.05 1.82
N PRO A 71 4.75 22.28 1.39
CA PRO A 71 4.00 23.49 1.72
C PRO A 71 2.64 23.60 1.02
N HIS A 72 2.49 23.01 -0.17
CA HIS A 72 1.27 23.09 -0.96
C HIS A 72 0.40 21.86 -0.75
N GLU A 73 -0.82 22.05 -0.29
CA GLU A 73 -1.78 21.01 0.10
C GLU A 73 -2.05 20.05 -1.05
N ARG A 74 -2.30 20.60 -2.24
CA ARG A 74 -2.52 19.80 -3.46
C ARG A 74 -1.34 18.90 -3.80
N GLU A 75 -0.12 19.40 -3.69
CA GLU A 75 1.08 18.60 -3.97
C GLU A 75 1.33 17.56 -2.87
N ARG A 76 0.98 17.87 -1.61
CA ARG A 76 1.01 16.91 -0.50
C ARG A 76 0.07 15.74 -0.75
N VAL A 77 -1.19 16.00 -1.14
CA VAL A 77 -2.18 14.95 -1.44
C VAL A 77 -1.78 14.16 -2.69
N LYS A 78 -1.33 14.81 -3.77
CA LYS A 78 -0.81 14.11 -4.96
C LYS A 78 0.37 13.19 -4.63
N GLY A 79 1.31 13.64 -3.80
CA GLY A 79 2.45 12.83 -3.37
C GLY A 79 2.03 11.61 -2.54
N ALA A 80 0.95 11.72 -1.78
CA ALA A 80 0.35 10.59 -1.06
C ALA A 80 -0.33 9.60 -2.01
N MET A 81 -1.15 10.12 -2.93
CA MET A 81 -1.82 9.33 -3.97
C MET A 81 -0.82 8.56 -4.84
N ALA A 82 0.27 9.20 -5.26
CA ALA A 82 1.33 8.55 -6.04
C ALA A 82 1.98 7.39 -5.27
N ALA A 83 2.23 7.55 -3.96
CA ALA A 83 2.76 6.48 -3.12
C ALA A 83 1.76 5.33 -2.96
N SER A 84 0.46 5.62 -2.86
CA SER A 84 -0.61 4.60 -2.83
C SER A 84 -0.66 3.79 -4.12
N LEU A 85 -0.60 4.46 -5.28
CA LEU A 85 -0.60 3.80 -6.58
C LEU A 85 0.63 2.87 -6.75
N ASN A 86 1.81 3.32 -6.31
CA ASN A 86 3.01 2.48 -6.30
C ASN A 86 2.86 1.26 -5.37
N LEU A 87 2.25 1.46 -4.19
CA LEU A 87 1.96 0.38 -3.27
C LEU A 87 1.01 -0.65 -3.89
N ARG A 88 -0.11 -0.19 -4.48
CA ARG A 88 -1.07 -1.05 -5.19
C ARG A 88 -0.43 -1.82 -6.34
N ASP A 89 0.40 -1.16 -7.15
CA ASP A 89 1.11 -1.84 -8.23
C ASP A 89 2.08 -2.90 -7.69
N SER A 90 2.85 -2.59 -6.64
CA SER A 90 3.72 -3.58 -6.01
C SER A 90 2.94 -4.75 -5.39
N LEU A 91 1.73 -4.54 -4.86
CA LEU A 91 0.85 -5.61 -4.39
C LEU A 91 0.43 -6.51 -5.55
N ASN A 92 0.02 -5.94 -6.68
CA ASN A 92 -0.31 -6.71 -7.89
C ASN A 92 0.88 -7.51 -8.42
N GLN A 93 2.10 -6.98 -8.32
CA GLN A 93 3.32 -7.68 -8.71
C GLN A 93 3.65 -8.82 -7.73
N ALA A 94 3.45 -8.61 -6.43
CA ALA A 94 3.57 -9.66 -5.41
C ALA A 94 2.53 -10.77 -5.64
N ASP A 95 1.28 -10.41 -5.97
CA ASP A 95 0.21 -11.37 -6.26
C ASP A 95 0.59 -12.31 -7.41
N ARG A 96 1.14 -11.73 -8.48
CA ARG A 96 1.62 -12.49 -9.64
C ARG A 96 2.79 -13.41 -9.29
N ALA A 97 3.67 -12.99 -8.37
CA ALA A 97 4.79 -13.81 -7.93
C ALA A 97 4.33 -14.95 -6.99
N ALA A 98 3.41 -14.67 -6.07
CA ALA A 98 2.86 -15.65 -5.13
C ALA A 98 2.14 -16.79 -5.85
N LYS A 99 1.40 -16.49 -6.93
CA LYS A 99 0.72 -17.48 -7.79
C LYS A 99 1.64 -18.48 -8.48
N LEU A 100 2.96 -18.27 -8.47
CA LEU A 100 3.93 -19.21 -9.03
C LEU A 100 4.32 -20.32 -8.03
N LEU A 101 4.03 -20.11 -6.74
CA LEU A 101 4.19 -21.15 -5.73
C LEU A 101 3.08 -22.19 -5.88
N ASN A 102 3.41 -23.47 -5.66
CA ASN A 102 2.47 -24.56 -5.90
C ASN A 102 2.65 -25.76 -4.96
N GLY A 103 3.36 -25.58 -3.83
CA GLY A 103 3.52 -26.64 -2.84
C GLY A 103 4.61 -26.34 -1.83
N GLY A 104 5.00 -27.37 -1.07
CA GLY A 104 5.85 -27.26 0.11
C GLY A 104 5.05 -27.45 1.40
N GLU A 105 5.70 -27.91 2.45
CA GLU A 105 5.02 -28.25 3.72
C GLU A 105 4.31 -27.05 4.35
N ASP A 106 4.81 -25.84 4.11
CA ASP A 106 4.29 -24.60 4.69
C ASP A 106 3.40 -23.80 3.72
N PHE A 107 3.15 -24.30 2.51
CA PHE A 107 2.49 -23.53 1.45
C PHE A 107 1.08 -23.06 1.81
N GLU A 108 0.25 -23.95 2.36
CA GLU A 108 -1.14 -23.61 2.72
C GLU A 108 -1.20 -22.51 3.79
N ARG A 109 -0.29 -22.55 4.78
CA ARG A 109 -0.17 -21.50 5.79
C ARG A 109 0.26 -20.19 5.15
N PHE A 110 1.32 -20.21 4.35
CA PHE A 110 1.81 -19.02 3.67
C PHE A 110 0.74 -18.39 2.77
N GLU A 111 0.00 -19.21 2.02
CA GLU A 111 -1.07 -18.72 1.14
C GLU A 111 -2.19 -18.06 1.94
N ALA A 112 -2.63 -18.65 3.04
CA ALA A 112 -3.65 -18.08 3.92
C ALA A 112 -3.20 -16.74 4.51
N ASP A 113 -1.97 -16.66 5.03
CA ASP A 113 -1.40 -15.44 5.59
C ASP A 113 -1.23 -14.35 4.53
N TYR A 114 -0.81 -14.73 3.32
CA TYR A 114 -0.66 -13.83 2.20
C TYR A 114 -2.01 -13.23 1.77
N LEU A 115 -3.05 -14.05 1.64
CA LEU A 115 -4.39 -13.60 1.27
C LEU A 115 -5.01 -12.70 2.34
N ALA A 116 -4.79 -13.02 3.62
CA ALA A 116 -5.24 -12.18 4.73
C ALA A 116 -4.55 -10.81 4.71
N PHE A 117 -3.23 -10.78 4.55
CA PHE A 117 -2.47 -9.54 4.42
C PHE A 117 -2.91 -8.73 3.20
N ARG A 118 -3.05 -9.36 2.03
CA ARG A 118 -3.52 -8.71 0.79
C ARG A 118 -4.87 -8.03 1.00
N LYS A 119 -5.83 -8.72 1.63
CA LYS A 119 -7.15 -8.18 1.90
C LYS A 119 -7.08 -6.94 2.82
N ALA A 120 -6.31 -7.04 3.91
CA ALA A 120 -6.13 -5.93 4.84
C ALA A 120 -5.47 -4.73 4.16
N LEU A 121 -4.40 -4.96 3.39
CA LEU A 121 -3.66 -3.91 2.69
C LEU A 121 -4.52 -3.24 1.62
N LEU A 122 -5.32 -3.99 0.86
CA LEU A 122 -6.18 -3.41 -0.16
C LEU A 122 -7.27 -2.52 0.46
N ALA A 123 -7.92 -2.97 1.53
CA ALA A 123 -8.91 -2.16 2.24
C ALA A 123 -8.29 -0.86 2.81
N PHE A 124 -7.06 -0.96 3.34
CA PHE A 124 -6.31 0.20 3.81
C PHE A 124 -5.99 1.21 2.68
N ILE A 125 -5.54 0.71 1.53
CA ILE A 125 -5.28 1.52 0.32
C ILE A 125 -6.56 2.21 -0.16
N GLU A 126 -7.63 1.45 -0.37
CA GLU A 126 -8.90 1.96 -0.90
C GLU A 126 -9.49 3.06 -0.01
N HIS A 127 -9.42 2.88 1.32
CA HIS A 127 -9.87 3.90 2.27
C HIS A 127 -9.15 5.24 2.07
N HIS A 128 -7.81 5.23 2.00
CA HIS A 128 -7.04 6.46 1.87
C HIS A 128 -7.11 7.05 0.47
N GLU A 129 -7.21 6.23 -0.57
CA GLU A 129 -7.43 6.71 -1.94
C GLU A 129 -8.76 7.46 -2.06
N GLN A 130 -9.83 6.97 -1.40
CA GLN A 130 -11.10 7.69 -1.37
C GLN A 130 -10.94 9.06 -0.69
N LEU A 131 -10.35 9.09 0.51
CA LEU A 131 -10.14 10.35 1.25
C LEU A 131 -9.32 11.38 0.46
N TRP A 132 -8.22 10.93 -0.16
CA TRP A 132 -7.37 11.81 -0.95
C TRP A 132 -8.00 12.20 -2.28
N GLY A 133 -8.84 11.35 -2.88
CA GLY A 133 -9.66 11.70 -4.05
C GLY A 133 -10.61 12.84 -3.73
N ASP A 134 -11.41 12.71 -2.67
CA ASP A 134 -12.36 13.73 -2.22
C ASP A 134 -11.65 15.06 -1.90
N LEU A 135 -10.48 14.99 -1.26
CA LEU A 135 -9.66 16.17 -0.98
C LEU A 135 -9.13 16.85 -2.25
N LEU A 136 -8.64 16.09 -3.22
CA LEU A 136 -8.18 16.66 -4.48
C LEU A 136 -9.33 17.36 -5.22
N GLU A 137 -10.51 16.76 -5.29
CA GLU A 137 -11.70 17.38 -5.89
C GLU A 137 -12.06 18.69 -5.17
N SER A 138 -12.07 18.73 -3.84
CA SER A 138 -12.34 19.96 -3.08
C SER A 138 -11.33 21.08 -3.35
N LEU A 139 -10.05 20.73 -3.55
CA LEU A 139 -8.98 21.68 -3.85
C LEU A 139 -9.04 22.22 -5.29
N TYR A 140 -9.71 21.51 -6.20
CA TYR A 140 -9.98 22.01 -7.55
C TYR A 140 -11.13 23.03 -7.55
N ASP A 141 -12.20 22.75 -6.79
CA ASP A 141 -13.37 23.64 -6.69
C ASP A 141 -13.05 25.01 -6.06
N ASP A 142 -12.06 25.06 -5.15
CA ASP A 142 -11.65 26.29 -4.45
C ASP A 142 -10.54 27.08 -5.17
N SER A 143 -10.05 26.58 -6.31
CA SER A 143 -9.01 27.27 -7.10
C SER A 143 -9.65 28.32 -8.00
N PRO A 144 -9.25 29.61 -7.93
CA PRO A 144 -9.84 30.70 -8.74
C PRO A 144 -9.63 30.57 -10.26
N ASP A 145 -8.84 29.59 -10.70
CA ASP A 145 -8.63 29.26 -12.11
C ASP A 145 -9.69 28.27 -12.67
N ALA A 146 -10.68 27.85 -11.87
CA ALA A 146 -11.75 26.94 -12.31
C ALA A 146 -12.89 27.65 -13.08
N GLU A 147 -12.83 28.96 -13.29
CA GLU A 147 -13.83 29.76 -14.02
C GLU A 147 -13.42 30.19 -15.45
N GLU A 148 -12.33 29.67 -16.02
CA GLU A 148 -12.00 29.89 -17.44
C GLU A 148 -11.95 28.57 -18.24
N ASP A 149 -13.13 28.09 -18.65
CA ASP A 149 -13.34 27.33 -19.90
C ASP A 149 -14.75 27.58 -20.46
#